data_AF-A0A346TJ81-F1
#
_entry.id   AF-A0A346TJ81-F1
#
_cell.length_a   1.000
_cell.length_b   1.000
_cell.length_c   1.000
_cell.angle_alpha   90.00
_cell.angle_beta   90.00
_cell.angle_gamma   90.00
#
_symmetry.space_group_name_H-M   'P 1'
#
loop_
_entity.id
_entity.type
_entity.pdbx_description
1 polymer ?
#
loop_
_entity_poly.entity_id
_entity_poly.type
_entity_poly.pdbx_seq_one_letter_code
_entity_poly.pdbx_strand_id
1 'polypeptide(L)'
;MALPALDQPLVQRGLPVTPSRWDPATPLVANLEEAGAGIESTRLWLVLRRFFLLVADAIQDERPATAEKLRRASPHWIRHAHATHALARGAELIMVRDNRRHASISTTSAYLHSDEVRRTLQFDQAFEARKV
;
A
#
# COMPACT_ATOMS: atom_id res chain seq x y z
N MET A 1 -5.50 9.40 -5.20
CA MET A 1 -4.77 9.47 -6.48
C MET A 1 -3.27 9.54 -6.18
N ALA A 2 -2.43 8.75 -6.87
CA ALA A 2 -0.99 8.70 -6.63
C ALA A 2 -0.17 9.67 -7.51
N LEU A 3 -0.78 10.25 -8.55
CA LEU A 3 -0.11 11.12 -9.52
C LEU A 3 0.59 12.34 -8.88
N PRO A 4 -0.01 13.08 -7.94
CA PRO A 4 0.67 14.23 -7.32
C PRO A 4 1.96 13.87 -6.57
N ALA A 5 2.12 12.61 -6.14
CA ALA A 5 3.34 12.16 -5.49
C ALA A 5 4.53 12.03 -6.47
N LEU A 6 4.27 12.06 -7.78
CA LEU A 6 5.29 12.01 -8.83
C LEU A 6 5.75 13.41 -9.26
N ASP A 7 4.97 14.46 -8.99
CA ASP A 7 5.29 15.81 -9.48
C ASP A 7 6.65 16.29 -8.94
N GLN A 8 6.84 16.19 -7.62
CA GLN A 8 8.07 16.62 -6.97
C GLN A 8 9.33 15.90 -7.53
N PRO A 9 9.39 14.56 -7.60
CA PRO A 9 10.56 13.89 -8.15
C PRO A 9 10.75 14.14 -9.67
N LEU A 10 9.67 14.34 -10.44
CA LEU A 10 9.79 14.70 -11.86
C LEU A 10 10.39 16.10 -12.04
N VAL A 11 9.93 17.10 -11.27
CA VAL A 11 10.48 18.47 -11.28
C VAL A 11 11.95 18.48 -10.89
N GLN A 12 12.33 17.73 -9.85
CA GLN A 12 13.73 17.62 -9.42
C GLN A 12 14.65 17.02 -10.49
N ARG A 13 14.08 16.27 -11.44
CA ARG A 13 14.79 15.68 -12.59
C ARG A 13 14.67 16.50 -13.87
N GLY A 14 14.00 17.66 -13.82
CA GLY A 14 13.74 18.48 -15.01
C GLY A 14 12.75 17.86 -15.99
N LEU A 15 11.90 16.92 -15.54
CA LEU A 15 10.94 16.21 -16.37
C LEU A 15 9.56 16.89 -16.33
N PRO A 16 8.75 16.77 -17.40
CA PRO A 16 7.41 17.33 -17.42
C PRO A 16 6.50 16.61 -16.42
N VAL A 17 5.67 17.36 -15.70
CA VAL A 17 4.62 16.81 -14.80
C VAL A 17 3.29 16.57 -15.51
N THR A 18 3.15 17.03 -16.76
CA THR A 18 1.95 16.82 -17.58
C THR A 18 2.00 15.45 -18.26
N PRO A 19 1.05 14.53 -18.02
CA PRO A 19 1.11 13.17 -18.57
C PRO A 19 1.21 13.08 -20.09
N SER A 20 0.61 14.01 -20.83
CA SER A 20 0.68 14.05 -22.30
C SER A 20 2.07 14.37 -22.85
N ARG A 21 3.01 14.78 -21.99
CA ARG A 21 4.40 15.10 -22.33
C ARG A 21 5.39 14.06 -21.80
N TRP A 22 4.90 13.00 -21.16
CA TRP A 22 5.76 11.96 -20.62
C TRP A 22 6.32 11.09 -21.74
N ASP A 23 7.63 10.84 -21.69
CA ASP A 23 8.27 9.81 -22.48
C ASP A 23 8.10 8.44 -21.79
N PRO A 24 7.44 7.46 -22.42
CA PRO A 24 7.25 6.12 -21.85
C PRO A 24 8.55 5.39 -21.51
N ALA A 25 9.68 5.75 -22.13
CA ALA A 25 10.98 5.16 -21.82
C ALA A 25 11.59 5.71 -20.51
N THR A 26 11.09 6.84 -20.00
CA THR A 26 11.63 7.47 -18.79
C THR A 26 11.21 6.70 -17.54
N PRO A 27 12.16 6.19 -16.72
CA PRO A 27 11.80 5.53 -15.47
C PRO A 27 11.14 6.49 -14.50
N LEU A 28 9.98 6.12 -13.95
CA LEU A 28 9.29 6.94 -12.95
C LEU A 28 10.06 7.01 -11.63
N VAL A 29 10.61 5.87 -11.19
CA VAL A 29 11.51 5.80 -10.03
C VAL A 29 12.92 5.58 -10.56
N ALA A 30 13.72 6.65 -10.53
CA ALA A 30 15.05 6.66 -11.12
C ALA A 30 16.12 6.07 -10.20
N ASN A 31 17.16 5.53 -10.83
CA ASN A 31 18.47 5.41 -10.22
C ASN A 31 19.09 6.81 -10.06
N LEU A 32 19.71 7.08 -8.91
CA LEU A 32 20.38 8.35 -8.64
C LEU A 32 21.86 8.34 -9.05
N GLU A 33 22.44 7.16 -9.25
CA GLU A 33 23.85 6.96 -9.60
C GLU A 33 24.04 6.87 -11.12
N GLU A 34 23.02 6.45 -11.86
CA GLU A 34 23.04 6.28 -13.32
C GLU A 34 21.86 7.02 -13.96
N ALA A 35 22.16 8.01 -14.79
CA ALA A 35 21.16 8.81 -15.49
C ALA A 35 20.40 7.96 -16.51
N GLY A 36 19.06 8.03 -16.49
CA GLY A 36 18.20 7.30 -17.41
C GLY A 36 17.87 5.86 -16.99
N ALA A 37 18.54 5.31 -15.98
CA ALA A 37 18.22 3.99 -15.44
C ALA A 37 17.13 4.04 -14.36
N GLY A 38 16.35 2.97 -14.24
CA GLY A 38 15.37 2.79 -13.17
C GLY A 38 16.00 2.25 -11.90
N ILE A 39 15.33 2.43 -10.76
CA ILE A 39 15.75 1.78 -9.52
C ILE A 39 15.62 0.25 -9.63
N GLU A 40 16.65 -0.47 -9.19
CA GLU A 40 16.59 -1.91 -9.08
C GLU A 40 15.65 -2.37 -7.96
N SER A 41 14.97 -3.50 -8.16
CA SER A 41 14.04 -4.06 -7.16
C SER A 41 14.72 -4.31 -5.81
N THR A 42 15.95 -4.81 -5.83
CA THR A 42 16.76 -5.03 -4.62
C THR A 42 17.08 -3.72 -3.91
N ARG A 43 17.40 -2.65 -4.66
CA ARG A 43 17.69 -1.34 -4.07
C ARG A 43 16.44 -0.73 -3.46
N LEU A 44 15.29 -0.83 -4.12
CA LEU A 44 14.01 -0.38 -3.57
C LEU A 44 13.68 -1.12 -2.27
N TRP A 45 13.90 -2.44 -2.23
CA TRP A 45 13.72 -3.24 -1.03
C TRP A 45 14.63 -2.78 0.12
N LEU A 46 15.92 -2.53 -0.16
CA LEU A 46 16.88 -2.05 0.84
C LEU A 46 16.49 -0.67 1.39
N VAL A 47 16.08 0.26 0.53
CA VAL A 47 15.63 1.60 0.92
C VAL A 47 14.41 1.52 1.83
N LEU A 48 13.40 0.74 1.45
CA LEU A 48 12.19 0.57 2.26
C LEU A 48 12.47 -0.15 3.58
N ARG A 49 13.31 -1.18 3.58
CA ARG A 49 13.70 -1.88 4.81
C ARG A 49 14.45 -0.94 5.76
N ARG A 50 15.38 -0.13 5.25
CA ARG A 50 16.08 0.87 6.05
C ARG A 50 15.11 1.89 6.63
N PHE A 51 14.16 2.39 5.84
CA PHE A 51 13.12 3.31 6.32
C PHE A 51 12.34 2.71 7.50
N PHE A 52 11.88 1.46 7.39
CA PHE A 52 11.14 0.82 8.48
C PHE A 52 11.96 0.65 9.76
N LEU A 53 13.25 0.32 9.65
CA LEU A 53 14.14 0.21 10.80
C LEU A 53 14.33 1.58 11.48
N LEU A 54 14.56 2.64 10.71
CA LEU A 54 14.69 3.99 11.25
C LEU A 54 13.44 4.45 11.99
N VAL A 55 12.25 4.19 11.43
CA VAL A 55 10.99 4.53 12.10
C VAL A 55 10.79 3.67 13.34
N ALA A 56 11.12 2.38 13.29
CA ALA A 56 11.02 1.48 14.44
C ALA A 56 11.90 1.97 15.61
N ASP A 57 13.13 2.41 15.32
CA ASP A 57 14.03 2.97 16.32
C ASP A 57 13.48 4.28 16.90
N ALA A 58 12.97 5.16 16.03
CA ALA A 58 12.44 6.47 16.43
C ALA A 58 11.20 6.39 17.35
N ILE A 59 10.40 5.32 17.25
CA ILE A 59 9.15 5.18 18.04
C ILE A 59 9.25 4.13 19.15
N GLN A 60 10.42 3.51 19.35
CA GLN A 60 10.59 2.35 20.23
C GLN A 60 10.10 2.64 21.66
N ASP A 61 10.48 3.79 22.21
CA ASP A 61 10.21 4.15 23.60
C ASP A 61 8.71 4.45 23.85
N GLU A 62 8.04 5.02 22.85
CA GLU A 62 6.62 5.37 22.94
C GLU A 62 5.68 4.22 22.54
N ARG A 63 6.09 3.41 21.56
CA ARG A 63 5.24 2.41 20.89
C ARG A 63 5.99 1.11 20.59
N PRO A 64 6.48 0.38 21.60
CA PRO A 64 7.36 -0.78 21.40
C PRO A 64 6.71 -1.91 20.56
N ALA A 65 5.42 -2.14 20.75
CA ALA A 65 4.68 -3.15 19.96
C ALA A 65 4.57 -2.79 18.47
N THR A 66 4.48 -1.50 18.14
CA THR A 66 4.46 -1.04 16.73
C THR A 66 5.87 -1.05 16.14
N ALA A 67 6.87 -0.64 16.92
CA ALA A 67 8.27 -0.72 16.51
C ALA A 67 8.65 -2.15 16.11
N GLU A 68 8.31 -3.16 16.92
CA GLU A 68 8.58 -4.56 16.60
C GLU A 68 7.92 -5.02 15.28
N LYS A 69 6.68 -4.57 15.01
CA LYS A 69 6.01 -4.83 13.73
C LYS A 69 6.77 -4.20 12.56
N LEU A 70 7.25 -2.97 12.72
CA LEU A 70 8.01 -2.27 11.69
C LEU A 70 9.37 -2.93 11.41
N ARG A 71 10.05 -3.49 12.42
CA ARG A 71 11.31 -4.23 12.22
C ARG A 71 11.13 -5.45 11.29
N ARG A 72 9.93 -6.03 11.26
CA ARG A 72 9.57 -7.17 10.40
C ARG A 72 8.96 -6.73 9.05
N ALA A 73 8.72 -5.44 8.86
CA ALA A 73 8.06 -4.94 7.67
C ALA A 73 8.96 -5.04 6.43
N SER A 74 8.31 -5.23 5.29
CA SER A 74 8.93 -5.32 3.96
C SER A 74 8.09 -4.54 2.95
N PRO A 75 8.58 -4.31 1.72
CA PRO A 75 7.75 -3.70 0.67
C PRO A 75 6.43 -4.46 0.44
N HIS A 76 6.43 -5.79 0.58
CA HIS A 76 5.23 -6.60 0.43
C HIS A 76 4.22 -6.36 1.57
N TRP A 77 4.70 -6.04 2.78
CA TRP A 77 3.85 -5.66 3.91
C TRP A 77 3.02 -4.39 3.62
N ILE A 78 3.60 -3.40 2.94
CA ILE A 78 2.86 -2.19 2.49
C ILE A 78 1.70 -2.59 1.58
N ARG A 79 1.97 -3.49 0.62
CA ARG A 79 0.94 -3.98 -0.30
C ARG A 79 -0.19 -4.64 0.49
N HIS A 80 0.10 -5.54 1.43
CA HIS A 80 -0.92 -6.15 2.30
C HIS A 80 -1.70 -5.11 3.10
N ALA A 81 -1.01 -4.21 3.79
CA ALA A 81 -1.62 -3.15 4.59
C ALA A 81 -2.61 -2.30 3.78
N HIS A 82 -2.28 -1.98 2.52
CA HIS A 82 -3.19 -1.26 1.62
C HIS A 82 -4.52 -2.01 1.39
N ALA A 83 -4.50 -3.34 1.15
CA ALA A 83 -5.75 -4.08 0.97
C ALA A 83 -6.55 -4.19 2.27
N THR A 84 -5.89 -4.48 3.40
CA THR A 84 -6.56 -4.51 4.71
C THR A 84 -7.20 -3.15 5.01
N HIS A 85 -6.50 -2.04 4.78
CA HIS A 85 -7.05 -0.70 5.00
C HIS A 85 -8.20 -0.35 4.03
N ALA A 86 -8.13 -0.78 2.77
CA ALA A 86 -9.22 -0.55 1.81
C ALA A 86 -10.51 -1.24 2.26
N LEU A 87 -10.42 -2.52 2.64
CA LEU A 87 -11.57 -3.28 3.16
C LEU A 87 -12.07 -2.71 4.49
N ALA A 88 -11.16 -2.34 5.39
CA ALA A 88 -11.51 -1.72 6.67
C ALA A 88 -12.30 -0.41 6.48
N ARG A 89 -12.08 0.31 5.37
CA ARG A 89 -12.80 1.52 4.96
C ARG A 89 -14.00 1.28 4.02
N GLY A 90 -14.45 0.03 3.88
CA GLY A 90 -15.68 -0.31 3.17
C GLY A 90 -15.54 -0.48 1.66
N ALA A 91 -14.32 -0.57 1.11
CA ALA A 91 -14.15 -0.99 -0.28
C ALA A 91 -14.68 -2.42 -0.46
N GLU A 92 -15.38 -2.68 -1.57
CA GLU A 92 -15.89 -4.02 -1.84
C GLU A 92 -14.76 -5.03 -2.11
N LEU A 93 -14.96 -6.28 -1.67
CA LEU A 93 -13.98 -7.35 -1.81
C LEU A 93 -13.57 -7.59 -3.28
N ILE A 94 -14.53 -7.48 -4.21
CA ILE A 94 -14.30 -7.64 -5.65
C ILE A 94 -13.39 -6.52 -6.17
N MET A 95 -13.63 -5.28 -5.75
CA MET A 95 -12.80 -4.12 -6.16
C MET A 95 -11.38 -4.25 -5.62
N VAL A 96 -11.22 -4.73 -4.38
CA VAL A 96 -9.90 -5.00 -3.79
C VAL A 96 -9.20 -6.14 -4.52
N ARG A 97 -9.90 -7.22 -4.88
CA ARG A 97 -9.34 -8.31 -5.70
C ARG A 97 -8.80 -7.79 -7.03
N ASP A 98 -9.57 -6.97 -7.73
CA ASP A 98 -9.23 -6.47 -9.07
C ASP A 98 -8.07 -5.48 -9.03
N ASN A 99 -8.07 -4.56 -8.08
CA ASN A 99 -6.94 -3.65 -7.87
C ASN A 99 -5.66 -4.41 -7.49
N ARG A 100 -5.80 -5.56 -6.83
CA ARG A 100 -4.70 -6.47 -6.49
C ARG A 100 -4.34 -7.43 -7.62
N ARG A 101 -5.15 -7.51 -8.69
CA ARG A 101 -5.01 -8.44 -9.81
C ARG A 101 -4.93 -9.89 -9.34
N HIS A 102 -5.66 -10.24 -8.27
CA HIS A 102 -5.72 -11.63 -7.80
C HIS A 102 -6.65 -12.43 -8.71
N ALA A 103 -6.19 -13.61 -9.15
CA ALA A 103 -7.00 -14.50 -10.00
C ALA A 103 -8.24 -15.06 -9.30
N SER A 104 -8.24 -15.10 -7.96
CA SER A 104 -9.34 -15.66 -7.17
C SER A 104 -9.80 -14.71 -6.07
N ILE A 105 -11.12 -14.65 -5.87
CA ILE A 105 -11.72 -13.94 -4.74
C ILE A 105 -11.30 -14.57 -3.41
N SER A 106 -11.07 -15.88 -3.36
CA SER A 106 -10.64 -16.62 -2.17
C SER A 106 -9.30 -16.10 -1.62
N THR A 107 -8.34 -15.79 -2.50
CA THR A 107 -7.06 -15.17 -2.12
C THR A 107 -7.25 -13.80 -1.46
N THR A 108 -8.30 -13.08 -1.83
CA THR A 108 -8.60 -11.75 -1.27
C THR A 108 -9.42 -11.87 0.03
N SER A 109 -10.22 -12.93 0.19
CA SER A 109 -10.93 -13.23 1.43
C SER A 109 -10.00 -13.41 2.63
N ALA A 110 -8.72 -13.73 2.40
CA ALA A 110 -7.66 -13.74 3.41
C ALA A 110 -7.56 -12.45 4.23
N TYR A 111 -7.97 -11.31 3.67
CA TYR A 111 -7.94 -10.01 4.37
C TYR A 111 -9.16 -9.75 5.25
N LEU A 112 -10.22 -10.56 5.17
CA LEU A 112 -11.44 -10.36 5.97
C LEU A 112 -11.35 -10.98 7.37
N HIS A 113 -10.21 -11.57 7.73
CA HIS A 113 -10.04 -12.33 8.96
C HIS A 113 -10.06 -11.45 10.21
N SER A 114 -9.91 -10.12 10.06
CA SER A 114 -9.90 -9.16 11.16
C SER A 114 -11.27 -8.57 11.52
N ASP A 115 -12.35 -8.98 10.84
CA ASP A 115 -13.66 -8.31 10.91
C ASP A 115 -14.80 -9.25 11.33
N GLU A 116 -14.54 -10.24 12.19
CA GLU A 116 -15.58 -11.13 12.73
C GLU A 116 -16.68 -10.33 13.46
N VAL A 117 -16.29 -9.38 14.32
CA VAL A 117 -17.21 -8.47 15.02
C VAL A 117 -18.04 -7.64 14.03
N ARG A 118 -17.41 -7.13 12.97
CA ARG A 118 -18.09 -6.34 11.94
C ARG A 118 -19.09 -7.18 11.15
N ARG A 119 -18.74 -8.43 10.84
CA ARG A 119 -19.65 -9.38 10.18
C ARG A 119 -20.87 -9.65 11.04
N THR A 120 -20.69 -9.93 12.34
CA THR A 120 -21.81 -10.12 13.26
C THR A 120 -22.75 -8.92 13.26
N LEU A 121 -22.22 -7.70 13.42
CA LEU A 121 -23.01 -6.47 13.42
C LEU A 121 -23.75 -6.23 12.10
N GLN A 122 -23.12 -6.51 10.96
CA GLN A 122 -23.76 -6.37 9.64
C GLN A 122 -24.91 -7.36 9.45
N PHE A 123 -24.75 -8.60 9.91
CA PHE A 123 -25.82 -9.60 9.89
C PHE A 123 -26.97 -9.19 10.79
N ASP A 124 -26.69 -8.77 12.03
CA ASP A 124 -27.73 -8.31 12.96
C ASP A 124 -28.56 -7.16 12.35
N GLN A 125 -27.91 -6.15 11.74
CA GLN A 125 -28.59 -5.05 11.07
C GLN A 125 -29.45 -5.49 9.87
N ALA A 126 -28.93 -6.41 9.03
CA ALA A 126 -29.64 -6.87 7.85
C ALA A 126 -30.91 -7.68 8.19
N PHE A 127 -30.91 -8.40 9.31
CA PHE A 127 -32.04 -9.22 9.75
C PHE A 127 -32.98 -8.52 10.76
N GLU A 128 -32.52 -7.52 11.51
CA GLU A 128 -33.37 -6.67 12.35
C GLU A 128 -34.27 -5.74 11.50
N ALA A 129 -33.77 -5.23 10.37
CA ALA A 129 -34.53 -4.33 9.48
C ALA A 129 -35.76 -4.96 8.80
N ARG A 130 -36.00 -6.27 9.01
CA ARG A 130 -37.10 -7.03 8.38
C ARG A 130 -38.23 -7.40 9.35
N LYS A 131 -38.19 -6.95 10.61
CA LYS A 131 -39.34 -7.07 11.54
C LYS A 131 -40.35 -5.94 11.29
N VAL A 132 -41.20 -6.09 10.28
CA VAL A 132 -42.49 -5.37 10.13
C VAL A 132 -43.56 -6.38 9.77
#